data_AF-A0A0F7QGP7-F1
#
_entry.id   AF-A0A0F7QGP7-F1
#
_cell.length_a   1.000
_cell.length_b   1.000
_cell.length_c   1.000
_cell.angle_alpha   90.00
_cell.angle_beta   90.00
_cell.angle_gamma   90.00
#
_symmetry.space_group_name_H-M   'P 1'
#
loop_
_entity.id
_entity.type
_entity.pdbx_description
1 polymer ?
#
loop_
_entity_poly.entity_id
_entity_poly.type
_entity_poly.pdbx_seq_one_letter_code
_entity_poly.pdbx_strand_id
1 'polypeptide(L)'
;QRLLATNRPGGLFFEGDEGLIAEFLREYVTLHKGCFYGRCLGFQFTPAIRPFLQTISIGLVSFGEHYKRNETGLGVTASSLFTSGRFAIDPELRGAEFERIIQNLDVHFWKAFWNITEIEVLSSLANMTSATVRVSRLLSLPPEAFEMPLTTDPKLTVTISPPLAHSGP
;
A
#
# COMPACT_ATOMS: atom_id res chain seq x y z
N GLN A 1 22.48 2.33 16.24
CA GLN A 1 21.85 1.02 16.47
C GLN A 1 22.32 0.44 17.81
N ARG A 2 21.94 1.05 18.93
CA ARG A 2 22.31 0.55 20.27
C ARG A 2 21.20 -0.35 20.85
N LEU A 3 19.93 0.00 20.58
CA LEU A 3 18.74 -0.70 21.09
C LEU A 3 18.56 -2.13 20.55
N LEU A 4 18.96 -2.41 19.31
CA LEU A 4 18.87 -3.77 18.73
C LEU A 4 19.85 -4.78 19.36
N ALA A 5 20.90 -4.29 20.04
CA ALA A 5 21.91 -5.12 20.69
C ALA A 5 21.65 -5.31 22.20
N THR A 6 20.60 -4.68 22.74
CA THR A 6 20.31 -4.70 24.19
C THR A 6 19.57 -5.96 24.62
N ASN A 7 18.93 -6.69 23.70
CA ASN A 7 18.25 -7.93 24.04
C ASN A 7 19.26 -9.08 24.22
N ARG A 8 18.95 -10.01 25.13
CA ARG A 8 19.73 -11.24 25.30
C ARG A 8 19.63 -12.07 24.02
N PRO A 9 20.71 -12.77 23.61
CA PRO A 9 20.64 -13.70 22.49
C PRO A 9 19.51 -14.72 22.70
N GLY A 10 18.58 -14.81 21.74
CA GLY A 10 17.42 -15.70 21.82
C GLY A 10 16.17 -15.11 22.51
N GLY A 11 16.21 -13.87 22.98
CA GLY A 11 15.05 -13.13 23.49
C GLY A 11 14.35 -12.35 22.37
N LEU A 12 13.05 -12.61 22.17
CA LEU A 12 12.20 -11.85 21.24
C LEU A 12 11.57 -10.62 21.88
N PHE A 13 11.34 -10.66 23.19
CA PHE A 13 10.70 -9.60 23.95
C PHE A 13 11.66 -9.08 25.02
N PHE A 14 11.56 -7.81 25.34
CA PHE A 14 12.32 -7.21 26.43
C PHE A 14 11.57 -7.45 27.74
N GLU A 15 12.20 -8.14 28.70
CA GLU A 15 11.59 -8.38 30.01
C GLU A 15 11.85 -7.18 30.94
N GLY A 16 10.77 -6.46 31.32
CA GLY A 16 10.77 -5.47 32.40
C GLY A 16 10.88 -3.98 32.01
N ASP A 17 10.27 -3.55 30.90
CA ASP A 17 10.91 -2.52 30.09
C ASP A 17 10.11 -1.23 29.78
N GLU A 18 9.43 -0.64 30.76
CA GLU A 18 8.81 0.69 30.56
C GLU A 18 9.87 1.77 30.23
N GLY A 19 11.08 1.62 30.77
CA GLY A 19 12.21 2.52 30.55
C GLY A 19 12.78 2.48 29.13
N LEU A 20 13.10 1.30 28.56
CA LEU A 20 13.59 1.24 27.17
C LEU A 20 12.46 1.46 26.17
N ILE A 21 11.19 1.18 26.50
CA ILE A 21 10.08 1.60 25.63
C ILE A 21 10.03 3.13 25.52
N ALA A 22 10.19 3.85 26.65
CA ALA A 22 10.26 5.31 26.62
C ALA A 22 11.49 5.83 25.86
N GLU A 23 12.66 5.20 26.03
CA GLU A 23 13.88 5.56 25.28
C GLU A 23 13.74 5.27 23.78
N PHE A 24 13.12 4.13 23.41
CA PHE A 24 12.82 3.76 22.04
C PHE A 24 11.82 4.73 21.41
N LEU A 25 10.74 5.08 22.11
CA LEU A 25 9.79 6.09 21.64
C LEU A 25 10.47 7.45 21.44
N ARG A 26 11.39 7.82 22.34
CA ARG A 26 12.18 9.05 22.20
C ARG A 26 13.09 9.01 20.97
N GLU A 27 13.81 7.91 20.75
CA GLU A 27 14.66 7.72 19.56
C GLU A 27 13.81 7.70 18.27
N TYR A 28 12.65 7.04 18.30
CA TYR A 28 11.70 6.98 17.18
C TYR A 28 11.15 8.36 16.79
N VAL A 29 10.87 9.23 17.77
CA VAL A 29 10.42 10.61 17.50
C VAL A 29 11.51 11.43 16.81
N THR A 30 12.79 11.18 17.13
CA THR A 30 13.94 11.89 16.52
C THR A 30 14.39 11.33 15.18
N LEU A 31 13.89 10.16 14.77
CA LEU A 31 14.24 9.54 13.50
C LEU A 31 13.71 10.39 12.35
N HIS A 32 14.53 10.64 11.33
CA HIS A 32 14.11 11.40 10.15
C HIS A 32 13.17 10.56 9.27
N LYS A 33 11.86 10.75 9.42
CA LYS A 33 10.84 9.92 8.75
C LYS A 33 10.59 10.37 7.32
N GLY A 34 10.89 11.63 7.00
CA GLY A 34 10.71 12.19 5.66
C GLY A 34 11.40 11.38 4.56
N CYS A 35 12.70 11.06 4.72
CA CYS A 35 13.43 10.25 3.73
C CYS A 35 12.77 8.88 3.49
N PHE A 36 12.25 8.26 4.54
CA PHE A 36 11.54 6.98 4.45
C PHE A 36 10.23 7.10 3.67
N TYR A 37 9.37 8.06 4.01
CA TYR A 37 8.10 8.28 3.29
C TYR A 37 8.30 8.84 1.88
N GLY A 38 9.44 9.47 1.64
CA GLY A 38 9.88 9.96 0.34
C GLY A 38 10.26 8.84 -0.61
N ARG A 39 11.13 7.91 -0.21
CA ARG A 39 11.72 6.90 -1.12
C ARG A 39 11.21 5.49 -0.91
N CYS A 40 10.93 5.11 0.33
CA CYS A 40 10.73 3.72 0.75
C CYS A 40 9.29 3.41 1.16
N LEU A 41 8.36 4.32 0.88
CA LEU A 41 6.96 4.11 1.20
C LEU A 41 6.45 2.79 0.60
N GLY A 42 5.91 1.93 1.47
CA GLY A 42 5.34 0.65 1.09
C GLY A 42 6.36 -0.44 0.77
N PHE A 43 7.62 -0.31 1.20
CA PHE A 43 8.65 -1.35 1.01
C PHE A 43 8.24 -2.72 1.56
N GLN A 44 7.47 -2.73 2.66
CA GLN A 44 6.95 -3.92 3.34
C GLN A 44 5.87 -4.67 2.54
N PHE A 45 5.32 -4.05 1.50
CA PHE A 45 4.26 -4.64 0.69
C PHE A 45 4.77 -5.12 -0.67
N THR A 46 3.98 -5.99 -1.30
CA THR A 46 4.20 -6.49 -2.66
C THR A 46 4.42 -5.32 -3.63
N PRO A 47 5.37 -5.42 -4.59
CA PRO A 47 5.65 -4.33 -5.52
C PRO A 47 4.43 -3.76 -6.26
N ALA A 48 3.40 -4.59 -6.50
CA ALA A 48 2.16 -4.20 -7.17
C ALA A 48 1.36 -3.09 -6.46
N ILE A 49 1.45 -2.96 -5.12
CA ILE A 49 0.72 -1.90 -4.39
C ILE A 49 1.52 -0.60 -4.27
N ARG A 50 2.82 -0.60 -4.57
CA ARG A 50 3.68 0.57 -4.41
C ARG A 50 3.24 1.77 -5.26
N PRO A 51 2.84 1.60 -6.54
CA PRO A 51 2.31 2.71 -7.34
C PRO A 51 1.07 3.35 -6.69
N PHE A 52 0.22 2.54 -6.06
CA PHE A 52 -0.97 3.01 -5.37
C PHE A 52 -0.63 3.89 -4.16
N LEU A 53 0.27 3.40 -3.30
CA LEU A 53 0.73 4.15 -2.14
C LEU A 53 1.47 5.44 -2.53
N GLN A 54 2.21 5.42 -3.63
CA GLN A 54 2.87 6.61 -4.18
C GLN A 54 1.86 7.65 -4.64
N THR A 55 0.81 7.26 -5.37
CA THR A 55 -0.23 8.20 -5.80
C THR A 55 -0.96 8.81 -4.62
N ILE A 56 -1.34 8.01 -3.62
CA ILE A 56 -1.96 8.53 -2.39
C ILE A 56 -1.03 9.56 -1.73
N SER A 57 0.26 9.29 -1.66
CA SER A 57 1.21 10.18 -0.98
C SER A 57 1.45 11.48 -1.73
N ILE A 58 1.51 11.43 -3.07
CA ILE A 58 1.59 12.63 -3.91
C ILE A 58 0.31 13.46 -3.76
N GLY A 59 -0.86 12.82 -3.81
CA GLY A 59 -2.15 13.48 -3.63
C GLY A 59 -2.29 14.09 -2.23
N LEU A 60 -1.86 13.38 -1.20
CA LEU A 60 -1.87 13.83 0.20
C LEU A 60 -1.02 15.08 0.38
N VAL A 61 0.22 15.04 -0.07
CA VAL A 61 1.15 16.16 0.06
C VAL A 61 0.67 17.37 -0.75
N SER A 62 0.17 17.15 -1.96
CA SER A 62 -0.40 18.22 -2.79
C SER A 62 -1.63 18.84 -2.13
N PHE A 63 -2.57 18.03 -1.64
CA PHE A 63 -3.77 18.53 -0.94
C PHE A 63 -3.42 19.27 0.36
N GLY A 64 -2.47 18.75 1.15
CA GLY A 64 -2.02 19.36 2.41
C GLY A 64 -1.36 20.73 2.24
N GLU A 65 -0.69 20.98 1.11
CA GLU A 65 -0.16 22.31 0.79
C GLU A 65 -1.29 23.33 0.58
N HIS A 66 -2.33 22.94 -0.15
CA HIS A 66 -3.48 23.82 -0.43
C HIS A 66 -4.40 24.00 0.78
N TYR A 67 -4.54 22.97 1.62
CA TYR A 67 -5.38 23.04 2.81
C TYR A 67 -4.91 24.12 3.80
N LYS A 68 -3.60 24.17 4.08
CA LYS A 68 -3.01 25.18 4.97
C LYS A 68 -3.12 26.60 4.42
N ARG A 69 -3.24 26.75 3.10
CA ARG A 69 -3.30 28.04 2.41
C ARG A 69 -4.71 28.63 2.35
N ASN A 70 -5.75 27.80 2.52
CA ASN A 70 -7.15 28.18 2.36
C ASN A 70 -7.88 28.58 3.65
N GLU A 71 -7.20 28.71 4.80
CA GLU A 71 -7.77 29.38 5.99
C GLU A 71 -8.14 30.87 5.71
N THR A 72 -7.69 31.45 4.59
CA THR A 72 -8.00 32.85 4.20
C THR A 72 -9.06 33.03 3.10
N GLY A 73 -9.81 31.99 2.73
CA GLY A 73 -11.09 32.18 2.03
C GLY A 73 -11.28 31.44 0.71
N LEU A 74 -12.48 30.86 0.61
CA LEU A 74 -13.25 30.51 -0.59
C LEU A 74 -12.54 29.74 -1.72
N GLY A 75 -12.88 28.46 -1.81
CA GLY A 75 -12.80 27.69 -3.05
C GLY A 75 -11.82 26.54 -2.98
N VAL A 76 -12.34 25.35 -2.68
CA VAL A 76 -11.65 24.09 -2.95
C VAL A 76 -11.52 23.96 -4.47
N THR A 77 -10.38 24.34 -5.04
CA THR A 77 -10.07 24.05 -6.45
C THR A 77 -9.67 22.58 -6.55
N ALA A 78 -10.67 21.71 -6.60
CA ALA A 78 -10.51 20.26 -6.65
C ALA A 78 -9.62 19.77 -7.81
N SER A 79 -9.50 20.53 -8.91
CA SER A 79 -8.69 20.14 -10.08
C SER A 79 -7.19 20.45 -9.99
N SER A 80 -6.69 21.17 -8.98
CA SER A 80 -5.25 21.43 -8.83
C SER A 80 -4.52 20.40 -7.96
N LEU A 81 -5.23 19.40 -7.43
CA LEU A 81 -4.69 18.44 -6.46
C LEU A 81 -3.69 17.46 -7.06
N PHE A 82 -3.64 17.36 -8.40
CA PHE A 82 -2.69 16.50 -9.13
C PHE A 82 -1.59 17.27 -9.87
N THR A 83 -1.57 18.60 -9.85
CA THR A 83 -0.65 19.39 -10.67
C THR A 83 0.65 19.80 -9.99
N SER A 84 0.86 19.48 -8.71
CA SER A 84 2.13 19.76 -8.03
C SER A 84 3.18 18.69 -8.36
N GLY A 85 3.59 18.65 -9.63
CA GLY A 85 4.56 17.68 -10.17
C GLY A 85 5.90 17.66 -9.43
N ARG A 86 6.23 18.71 -8.68
CA ARG A 86 7.44 18.77 -7.84
C ARG A 86 7.49 17.65 -6.79
N PHE A 87 6.36 17.19 -6.24
CA PHE A 87 6.34 16.09 -5.27
C PHE A 87 6.38 14.71 -5.92
N ALA A 88 6.08 14.64 -7.23
CA ALA A 88 6.34 13.44 -8.01
C ALA A 88 7.82 13.31 -8.38
N ILE A 89 8.51 14.45 -8.57
CA ILE A 89 9.91 14.54 -9.03
C ILE A 89 10.90 14.49 -7.87
N ASP A 90 10.62 15.18 -6.76
CA ASP A 90 11.51 15.27 -5.60
C ASP A 90 10.98 14.42 -4.42
N PRO A 91 11.56 13.23 -4.20
CA PRO A 91 11.15 12.37 -3.10
C PRO A 91 11.52 12.93 -1.72
N GLU A 92 12.55 13.76 -1.59
CA GLU A 92 12.93 14.36 -0.30
C GLU A 92 11.92 15.41 0.12
N LEU A 93 11.55 16.29 -0.80
CA LEU A 93 10.53 17.31 -0.58
C LEU A 93 9.17 16.66 -0.26
N ARG A 94 8.78 15.63 -1.02
CA ARG A 94 7.56 14.85 -0.74
C ARG A 94 7.61 14.24 0.65
N GLY A 95 8.74 13.65 1.02
CA GLY A 95 8.95 13.01 2.31
C GLY A 95 8.79 13.97 3.48
N ALA A 96 9.45 15.12 3.42
CA ALA A 96 9.39 16.15 4.46
C ALA A 96 7.96 16.69 4.65
N GLU A 97 7.25 16.99 3.56
CA GLU A 97 5.85 17.43 3.64
C GLU A 97 4.90 16.33 4.11
N PHE A 98 5.13 15.08 3.71
CA PHE A 98 4.34 13.94 4.19
C PHE A 98 4.46 13.79 5.71
N GLU A 99 5.69 13.85 6.24
CA GLU A 99 5.94 13.83 7.68
C GLU A 99 5.25 14.99 8.39
N ARG A 100 5.36 16.22 7.85
CA ARG A 100 4.68 17.40 8.39
C ARG A 100 3.17 17.20 8.43
N ILE A 101 2.56 16.67 7.36
CA ILE A 101 1.11 16.47 7.27
C ILE A 101 0.63 15.45 8.31
N ILE A 102 1.29 14.30 8.38
CA ILE A 102 0.92 13.20 9.29
C ILE A 102 1.04 13.64 10.76
N GLN A 103 1.99 14.52 11.08
CA GLN A 103 2.21 14.97 12.46
C GLN A 103 1.37 16.18 12.89
N ASN A 104 0.90 17.01 11.96
CA ASN A 104 0.34 18.33 12.29
C ASN A 104 -1.09 18.58 11.82
N LEU A 105 -1.67 17.77 10.93
CA LEU A 105 -3.02 18.03 10.39
C LEU A 105 -4.13 17.35 11.19
N ASP A 106 -5.32 17.96 11.13
CA ASP A 106 -6.47 17.65 11.97
C ASP A 106 -7.43 16.62 11.34
N VAL A 107 -8.44 16.19 12.10
CA VAL A 107 -9.41 15.20 11.62
C VAL A 107 -10.24 15.71 10.43
N HIS A 108 -10.48 17.03 10.33
CA HIS A 108 -11.25 17.62 9.23
C HIS A 108 -10.47 17.55 7.92
N PHE A 109 -9.16 17.78 7.97
CA PHE A 109 -8.28 17.55 6.83
C PHE A 109 -8.43 16.14 6.28
N TRP A 110 -8.31 15.12 7.14
CA TRP A 110 -8.38 13.72 6.72
C TRP A 110 -9.74 13.36 6.11
N LYS A 111 -10.83 13.87 6.69
CA LYS A 111 -12.18 13.70 6.13
C LYS A 111 -12.27 14.34 4.74
N ALA A 112 -11.78 15.57 4.58
CA ALA A 112 -11.82 16.27 3.29
C ALA A 112 -10.95 15.59 2.23
N PHE A 113 -9.74 15.16 2.60
CA PHE A 113 -8.82 14.45 1.73
C PHE A 113 -9.44 13.15 1.21
N TRP A 114 -9.90 12.28 2.12
CA TRP A 114 -10.45 10.99 1.74
C TRP A 114 -11.71 11.11 0.88
N ASN A 115 -12.59 12.07 1.20
CA ASN A 115 -13.80 12.36 0.42
C ASN A 115 -13.48 12.80 -1.03
N ILE A 116 -12.35 13.48 -1.26
CA ILE A 116 -11.92 13.88 -2.61
C ILE A 116 -11.19 12.75 -3.33
N THR A 117 -10.27 12.05 -2.65
CA THR A 117 -9.52 10.95 -3.28
C THR A 117 -10.39 9.76 -3.67
N GLU A 118 -11.52 9.55 -2.99
CA GLU A 118 -12.45 8.46 -3.27
C GLU A 118 -13.11 8.59 -4.66
N ILE A 119 -13.30 9.81 -5.16
CA ILE A 119 -14.03 10.05 -6.42
C ILE A 119 -13.12 9.92 -7.66
N GLU A 120 -11.89 10.44 -7.60
CA GLU A 120 -11.03 10.60 -8.80
C GLU A 120 -9.81 9.66 -8.84
N VAL A 121 -9.26 9.31 -7.67
CA VAL A 121 -7.99 8.56 -7.58
C VAL A 121 -8.20 7.05 -7.58
N LEU A 122 -9.21 6.58 -6.83
CA LEU A 122 -9.49 5.14 -6.75
C LEU A 122 -9.97 4.57 -8.09
N SER A 123 -10.75 5.33 -8.86
CA SER A 123 -11.26 4.91 -10.18
C SER A 123 -10.14 4.82 -11.23
N SER A 124 -9.23 5.80 -11.27
CA SER A 124 -8.07 5.80 -12.18
C SER A 124 -7.07 4.69 -11.85
N LEU A 125 -6.83 4.41 -10.56
CA LEU A 125 -5.88 3.38 -10.15
C LEU A 125 -6.41 1.95 -10.16
N ALA A 126 -7.71 1.73 -9.98
CA ALA A 126 -8.31 0.41 -10.20
C ALA A 126 -7.99 -0.12 -11.60
N ASN A 127 -7.91 0.76 -12.60
CA ASN A 127 -7.50 0.42 -13.96
C ASN A 127 -5.98 0.16 -14.11
N MET A 128 -5.14 0.67 -13.20
CA MET A 128 -3.68 0.50 -13.23
C MET A 128 -3.17 -0.72 -12.46
N THR A 129 -3.80 -1.06 -11.32
CA THR A 129 -3.36 -2.17 -10.45
C THR A 129 -4.06 -3.49 -10.76
N SER A 130 -5.20 -3.44 -11.47
CA SER A 130 -5.87 -4.66 -11.93
C SER A 130 -5.10 -5.22 -13.12
N ALA A 131 -4.60 -6.46 -12.99
CA ALA A 131 -4.25 -7.24 -14.16
C ALA A 131 -5.53 -7.34 -14.99
N THR A 132 -5.54 -6.77 -16.20
CA THR A 132 -6.63 -6.92 -17.15
C THR A 132 -6.69 -8.38 -17.60
N VAL A 133 -7.27 -9.25 -16.76
CA VAL A 133 -7.52 -10.64 -17.11
C VAL A 133 -8.67 -10.63 -18.09
N ARG A 134 -8.32 -10.59 -19.39
CA ARG A 134 -9.27 -10.45 -20.50
C ARG A 134 -10.28 -11.60 -20.60
N VAL A 135 -10.12 -12.68 -19.81
CA VAL A 135 -10.99 -13.86 -19.87
C VAL A 135 -11.09 -14.51 -18.48
N SER A 136 -12.17 -14.25 -17.76
CA SER A 136 -12.67 -15.22 -16.76
C SER A 136 -13.42 -16.29 -17.55
N ARG A 137 -12.76 -17.40 -17.87
CA ARG A 137 -13.42 -18.53 -18.53
C ARG A 137 -13.95 -19.47 -17.46
N LEU A 138 -15.26 -19.51 -17.29
CA LEU A 138 -15.89 -20.55 -16.48
C LEU A 138 -15.73 -21.88 -17.22
N LEU A 139 -14.87 -22.76 -16.69
CA LEU A 139 -14.73 -24.12 -17.18
C LEU A 139 -15.62 -25.00 -16.32
N SER A 140 -16.77 -25.41 -16.86
CA SER A 140 -17.62 -26.42 -16.23
C SER A 140 -17.09 -27.80 -16.59
N LEU A 141 -16.62 -28.54 -15.58
CA LEU A 141 -16.17 -29.92 -15.76
C LEU A 141 -17.33 -30.86 -15.40
N PRO A 142 -17.76 -31.75 -16.32
CA PRO A 142 -18.77 -32.76 -15.99
C PRO A 142 -18.22 -33.73 -14.92
N PRO A 143 -19.08 -34.30 -14.07
CA PRO A 143 -18.69 -35.28 -13.05
C PRO A 143 -18.44 -36.68 -13.65
N GLU A 144 -17.87 -36.73 -14.84
CA GLU A 144 -17.56 -37.95 -15.60
C GLU A 144 -16.06 -37.96 -15.92
N ALA A 145 -15.48 -39.15 -16.06
CA ALA A 145 -14.08 -39.24 -16.47
C ALA A 145 -13.94 -38.73 -17.91
N PHE A 146 -12.92 -37.90 -18.16
CA PHE A 146 -12.66 -37.38 -19.50
C PHE A 146 -11.18 -37.46 -19.85
N GLU A 147 -10.88 -37.58 -21.14
CA GLU A 147 -9.51 -37.60 -21.64
C GLU A 147 -9.02 -36.19 -21.99
N MET A 148 -7.81 -35.87 -21.56
CA MET A 148 -7.10 -34.66 -22.00
C MET A 148 -5.76 -35.01 -22.64
N PRO A 149 -5.33 -34.26 -23.66
CA PRO A 149 -4.00 -34.40 -24.23
C PRO A 149 -2.93 -33.95 -23.22
N LEU A 150 -1.79 -34.64 -23.20
CA LEU A 150 -0.63 -34.25 -22.41
C LEU A 150 -0.04 -32.93 -22.91
N THR A 151 0.34 -32.05 -21.99
CA THR A 151 0.95 -30.75 -22.33
C THR A 151 2.31 -30.92 -23.01
N THR A 152 2.99 -32.03 -22.76
CA THR A 152 4.30 -32.39 -23.34
C THR A 152 4.18 -33.10 -24.70
N ASP A 153 3.10 -33.83 -24.96
CA ASP A 153 2.86 -34.51 -26.24
C ASP A 153 1.34 -34.58 -26.54
N PRO A 154 0.83 -33.82 -27.53
CA PRO A 154 -0.59 -33.82 -27.88
C PRO A 154 -1.13 -35.14 -28.43
N LYS A 155 -0.26 -36.10 -28.79
CA LYS A 155 -0.67 -37.41 -29.31
C LYS A 155 -0.99 -38.43 -28.22
N LEU A 156 -0.63 -38.13 -26.98
CA LEU A 156 -0.87 -38.98 -25.82
C LEU A 156 -1.97 -38.36 -24.95
N THR A 157 -2.91 -39.17 -24.50
CA THR A 157 -4.02 -38.73 -23.64
C THR A 157 -3.83 -39.23 -22.20
N VAL A 158 -4.33 -38.44 -21.25
CA VAL A 158 -4.44 -38.78 -19.83
C VAL A 158 -5.90 -38.74 -19.42
N THR A 159 -6.36 -39.76 -18.69
CA THR A 159 -7.73 -39.81 -18.15
C THR A 159 -7.79 -39.06 -16.82
N ILE A 160 -8.60 -38.01 -16.76
CA ILE A 160 -8.90 -37.29 -15.52
C ILE A 160 -10.17 -37.91 -14.92
N SER A 161 -10.01 -38.54 -13.76
CA SER A 161 -11.13 -39.11 -13.00
C SER A 161 -11.93 -38.00 -12.30
N PRO A 162 -13.24 -38.18 -12.09
CA PRO A 162 -14.02 -37.24 -11.30
C PRO A 162 -13.43 -37.14 -9.88
N PRO A 163 -13.46 -35.93 -9.27
CA PRO A 163 -12.91 -35.74 -7.93
C PRO A 163 -13.66 -36.61 -6.92
N LEU A 164 -12.97 -37.59 -6.37
CA LEU A 164 -13.47 -38.40 -5.27
C LEU A 164 -13.20 -37.62 -3.99
N ALA A 165 -14.25 -37.08 -3.36
CA ALA A 165 -14.14 -36.57 -2.01
C ALA A 165 -13.78 -37.74 -1.10
N HIS A 166 -12.60 -37.71 -0.49
CA HIS A 166 -12.24 -38.64 0.58
C HIS A 166 -13.13 -38.32 1.78
N SER A 167 -14.20 -39.09 1.96
CA SER A 167 -14.82 -39.26 3.27
C SER A 167 -13.78 -39.94 4.15
N GLY A 168 -13.24 -39.21 5.12
CA GLY A 168 -12.26 -39.73 6.08
C GLY A 168 -12.79 -40.90 6.91
N PRO A 169 -11.94 -41.54 7.73
CA PRO A 169 -12.30 -42.68 8.58
C PRO A 169 -13.31 -42.34 9.67
#